data_AF-A0A4Y7JIT5-F1
#
_entry.id   AF-A0A4Y7JIT5-F1
#
_cell.length_a   1.000
_cell.length_b   1.000
_cell.length_c   1.000
_cell.angle_alpha   90.00
_cell.angle_beta   90.00
_cell.angle_gamma   90.00
#
_symmetry.space_group_name_H-M   'P 1'
#
loop_
_entity.id
_entity.type
_entity.pdbx_description
1 polymer ?
#
loop_
_entity_poly.entity_id
_entity_poly.type
_entity_poly.pdbx_seq_one_letter_code
_entity_poly.pdbx_strand_id
1 'polypeptide(L)'
;MERHGTWAKLCHLMETLRSTRKDSMLLVGFGFIFGASTFIFLASIFILPFLSPSLMNPLLQNNLNRFYKKFTLLHFPYYTSSTSTGECNIFEGQWVRVSNREPHYPLGSCPYVERSPYDCYKNGRPDDAYHKWQWQWQSHPSNNGCNKNIPSILNVRDFLERLRGKKVAFSGDSLNRNMFESLACILWNAVPDKSKVSWLPGNIGHDIRGDMADYNCTVGFVWSPFLVYETNPKNRRTQEGILKQVRETMRLDMIDPRASTFYRDADVVVFDSWHWWVGNKVHNGKDYFQEGNSLYPQLKINKAYKKALGTWRRWIDKNIDSNKTQRWSMEHSWKMQQGNGTDHE
;
A
#
# COMPACT_ATOMS: atom_id res chain seq x y z
N MET A 1 12.62 -78.89 -41.40
CA MET A 1 14.03 -78.44 -41.38
C MET A 1 14.06 -77.09 -42.07
N GLU A 2 13.97 -76.03 -41.29
CA GLU A 2 15.09 -75.19 -40.84
C GLU A 2 15.21 -73.96 -41.75
N ARG A 3 14.81 -72.77 -41.28
CA ARG A 3 15.58 -71.89 -40.37
C ARG A 3 16.80 -71.35 -41.11
N HIS A 4 16.71 -70.15 -41.68
CA HIS A 4 17.79 -69.15 -41.80
C HIS A 4 17.25 -67.92 -42.55
N GLY A 5 16.94 -66.83 -41.84
CA GLY A 5 16.50 -65.58 -42.49
C GLY A 5 16.35 -64.37 -41.57
N THR A 6 16.23 -64.57 -40.26
CA THR A 6 15.99 -63.48 -39.30
C THR A 6 17.23 -62.98 -38.56
N TRP A 7 18.39 -63.64 -38.67
CA TRP A 7 19.62 -63.22 -37.98
C TRP A 7 20.52 -62.27 -38.78
N ALA A 8 20.45 -62.27 -40.12
CA ALA A 8 21.27 -61.37 -40.95
C ALA A 8 20.82 -59.89 -40.87
N LYS A 9 19.54 -59.63 -40.59
CA LYS A 9 19.00 -58.26 -40.45
C LYS A 9 19.33 -57.60 -39.10
N LEU A 10 19.64 -58.39 -38.07
CA LEU A 10 19.97 -57.89 -36.73
C LEU A 10 21.45 -57.46 -36.61
N CYS A 11 22.37 -58.14 -37.28
CA CYS A 11 23.78 -57.75 -37.27
C CYS A 11 24.03 -56.42 -38.01
N HIS A 12 23.32 -56.18 -39.12
CA HIS A 12 23.49 -54.93 -39.88
C HIS A 12 22.95 -53.70 -39.14
N LEU A 13 21.94 -53.88 -38.29
CA LEU A 13 21.36 -52.82 -37.45
C LEU A 13 22.25 -52.48 -36.24
N MET A 14 22.98 -53.46 -35.70
CA MET A 14 23.92 -53.22 -34.59
C MET A 14 25.22 -52.55 -35.05
N GLU A 15 25.69 -52.77 -36.28
CA GLU A 15 26.85 -52.06 -36.83
C GLU A 15 26.55 -50.58 -37.16
N THR A 16 25.35 -50.27 -37.66
CA THR A 16 24.92 -48.89 -37.92
C THR A 16 24.70 -48.08 -36.63
N LEU A 17 24.30 -48.74 -35.54
CA LEU A 17 24.19 -48.12 -34.22
C LEU A 17 25.53 -47.96 -33.48
N ARG A 18 26.59 -48.68 -33.90
CA ARG A 18 27.93 -48.55 -33.32
C ARG A 18 28.75 -47.44 -34.00
N SER A 19 28.50 -47.17 -35.28
CA SER A 19 29.17 -46.10 -36.03
C SER A 19 28.70 -44.70 -35.63
N THR A 20 27.41 -44.53 -35.31
CA THR A 20 26.83 -43.22 -34.92
C THR A 20 27.13 -42.79 -33.48
N ARG A 21 27.78 -43.64 -32.66
CA ARG A 21 28.07 -43.36 -31.25
C ARG A 21 29.43 -42.71 -30.97
N LYS A 22 30.37 -42.69 -31.91
CA LYS A 22 31.71 -42.09 -31.66
C LYS A 22 31.75 -40.58 -31.87
N ASP A 23 30.97 -40.03 -32.80
CA ASP A 23 30.98 -38.58 -33.07
C ASP A 23 30.01 -37.78 -32.18
N SER A 24 29.08 -38.45 -31.50
CA SER A 24 28.10 -37.81 -30.60
C SER A 24 28.61 -37.63 -29.16
N MET A 25 29.53 -38.48 -28.68
CA MET A 25 30.06 -38.35 -27.31
C MET A 25 30.94 -37.11 -27.12
N LEU A 26 31.64 -36.64 -28.16
CA LEU A 26 32.40 -35.39 -28.10
C LEU A 26 31.46 -34.17 -28.02
N LEU A 27 30.39 -34.15 -28.82
CA LEU A 27 29.40 -33.06 -28.82
C LEU A 27 28.58 -32.96 -27.52
N VAL A 28 28.22 -34.09 -26.91
CA VAL A 28 27.52 -34.11 -25.61
C VAL A 28 28.45 -33.71 -24.47
N GLY A 29 29.73 -34.10 -24.51
CA GLY A 29 30.74 -33.69 -23.53
C GLY A 29 31.03 -32.17 -23.57
N PHE A 30 31.15 -31.58 -24.77
CA PHE A 30 31.33 -30.14 -24.92
C PHE A 30 30.09 -29.35 -24.43
N GLY A 31 28.88 -29.80 -24.74
CA GLY A 31 27.64 -29.17 -24.29
C GLY A 31 27.49 -29.15 -22.76
N PHE A 32 27.89 -30.22 -22.07
CA PHE A 32 27.85 -30.28 -20.61
C PHE A 32 28.90 -29.37 -19.94
N ILE A 33 30.09 -29.26 -20.52
CA ILE A 33 31.15 -28.37 -19.99
C ILE A 33 30.77 -26.90 -20.19
N PHE A 34 30.21 -26.52 -21.34
CA PHE A 34 29.71 -25.15 -21.57
C PHE A 34 28.48 -24.85 -20.71
N GLY A 35 27.58 -25.82 -20.51
CA GLY A 35 26.42 -25.68 -19.63
C GLY A 35 26.81 -25.50 -18.16
N ALA A 36 27.73 -26.31 -17.65
CA ALA A 36 28.22 -26.20 -16.27
C ALA A 36 29.02 -24.90 -16.06
N SER A 37 29.85 -24.50 -17.03
CA SER A 37 30.64 -23.27 -16.95
C SER A 37 29.76 -22.02 -16.96
N THR A 38 28.69 -22.00 -17.78
CA THR A 38 27.73 -20.90 -17.79
C THR A 38 26.89 -20.85 -16.51
N PHE A 39 26.51 -21.99 -15.94
CA PHE A 39 25.80 -22.04 -14.66
C PHE A 39 26.67 -21.58 -13.49
N ILE A 40 27.93 -21.99 -13.44
CA ILE A 40 28.89 -21.54 -12.41
C ILE A 40 29.19 -20.05 -12.56
N PHE A 41 29.30 -19.53 -13.79
CA PHE A 41 29.52 -18.11 -14.05
C PHE A 41 28.31 -17.24 -13.68
N LEU A 42 27.09 -17.73 -13.94
CA LEU A 42 25.86 -17.04 -13.50
C LEU A 42 25.73 -17.11 -11.98
N ALA A 43 25.93 -18.29 -11.39
CA ALA A 43 25.90 -18.46 -9.93
C ALA A 43 26.95 -17.58 -9.22
N SER A 44 28.15 -17.43 -9.79
CA SER A 44 29.18 -16.56 -9.21
C SER A 44 28.78 -15.08 -9.30
N ILE A 45 28.21 -14.61 -10.41
CA ILE A 45 27.69 -13.23 -10.55
C ILE A 45 26.59 -12.92 -9.53
N PHE A 46 25.71 -13.89 -9.24
CA PHE A 46 24.56 -13.66 -8.35
C PHE A 46 24.85 -13.96 -6.87
N ILE A 47 25.77 -14.86 -6.55
CA ILE A 47 26.04 -15.32 -5.17
C ILE A 47 27.26 -14.62 -4.54
N LEU A 48 28.31 -14.31 -5.30
CA LEU A 48 29.48 -13.59 -4.77
C LEU A 48 29.16 -12.21 -4.15
N PRO A 49 28.21 -11.41 -4.66
CA PRO A 49 27.82 -10.15 -4.04
C PRO A 49 27.18 -10.30 -2.64
N PHE A 50 26.60 -11.46 -2.35
CA PHE A 50 25.97 -11.76 -1.06
C PHE A 50 26.96 -12.24 0.00
N LEU A 51 28.07 -12.87 -0.42
CA LEU A 51 29.07 -13.42 0.51
C LEU A 51 30.16 -12.42 0.88
N SER A 52 30.47 -11.45 0.01
CA SER A 52 31.51 -10.43 0.25
C SER A 52 31.12 -9.05 -0.29
N PRO A 53 30.29 -8.27 0.43
CA PRO A 53 29.85 -6.93 0.01
C PRO A 53 30.99 -5.91 -0.21
N SER A 54 32.16 -6.17 0.37
CA SER A 54 33.34 -5.30 0.32
C SER A 54 34.17 -5.39 -0.97
N LEU A 55 33.90 -6.37 -1.85
CA LEU A 55 34.62 -6.59 -3.11
C LEU A 55 33.90 -6.06 -4.36
N MET A 56 32.73 -5.44 -4.21
CA MET A 56 31.95 -4.91 -5.33
C MET A 56 32.47 -3.55 -5.81
N ASN A 57 32.82 -3.46 -7.09
CA ASN A 57 33.14 -2.19 -7.75
C ASN A 57 31.87 -1.30 -7.80
N PRO A 58 31.94 0.00 -7.46
CA PRO A 58 30.78 0.90 -7.42
C PRO A 58 29.98 0.97 -8.74
N LEU A 59 30.61 0.68 -9.88
CA LEU A 59 29.92 0.58 -11.18
C LEU A 59 28.97 -0.62 -11.27
N LEU A 60 29.29 -1.76 -10.63
CA LEU A 60 28.44 -2.95 -10.65
C LEU A 60 27.24 -2.77 -9.72
N GLN A 61 27.44 -2.13 -8.56
CA GLN A 61 26.37 -1.77 -7.64
C GLN A 61 25.37 -0.80 -8.27
N ASN A 62 25.86 0.19 -9.04
CA ASN A 62 25.00 1.09 -9.80
C ASN A 62 24.20 0.37 -10.91
N ASN A 63 24.80 -0.60 -11.61
CA ASN A 63 24.09 -1.34 -12.66
C ASN A 63 23.06 -2.34 -12.09
N LEU A 64 23.36 -3.01 -10.97
CA LEU A 64 22.41 -3.85 -10.25
C LEU A 64 21.25 -3.03 -9.68
N ASN A 65 21.53 -1.89 -9.04
CA ASN A 65 20.49 -0.96 -8.59
C ASN A 65 19.62 -0.45 -9.75
N ARG A 66 20.22 -0.21 -10.93
CA ARG A 66 19.49 0.18 -12.15
C ARG A 66 18.62 -0.96 -12.69
N PHE A 67 19.09 -2.20 -12.58
CA PHE A 67 18.35 -3.38 -12.99
C PHE A 67 17.16 -3.69 -12.04
N TYR A 68 17.38 -3.62 -10.73
CA TYR A 68 16.31 -3.79 -9.73
C TYR A 68 15.28 -2.65 -9.79
N LYS A 69 15.70 -1.39 -10.03
CA LYS A 69 14.78 -0.26 -10.32
C LYS A 69 13.94 -0.47 -11.58
N LYS A 70 14.41 -1.24 -12.56
CA LYS A 70 13.71 -1.47 -13.84
C LYS A 70 12.62 -2.54 -13.72
N PHE A 71 12.69 -3.44 -12.74
CA PHE A 71 11.69 -4.49 -12.52
C PHE A 71 10.69 -4.22 -11.39
N THR A 72 10.84 -3.12 -10.64
CA THR A 72 9.79 -2.60 -9.76
C THR A 72 8.67 -1.98 -10.61
N LEU A 73 7.64 -2.78 -10.89
CA LEU A 73 6.43 -2.36 -11.58
C LEU A 73 5.77 -1.15 -10.91
N LEU A 74 5.73 -0.05 -11.67
CA LEU A 74 4.80 1.09 -11.62
C LEU A 74 5.12 2.21 -10.64
N HIS A 75 5.84 3.19 -11.19
CA HIS A 75 5.78 4.58 -10.80
C HIS A 75 4.31 5.04 -10.65
N PHE A 76 3.87 5.20 -9.39
CA PHE A 76 3.18 6.44 -9.02
C PHE A 76 4.04 7.62 -9.51
N PRO A 77 3.49 8.81 -9.82
CA PRO A 77 4.34 9.97 -9.97
C PRO A 77 4.86 10.26 -8.57
N TYR A 78 5.94 9.59 -8.19
CA TYR A 78 6.87 10.15 -7.25
C TYR A 78 7.15 11.53 -7.84
N TYR A 79 6.92 12.57 -7.06
CA TYR A 79 7.55 13.85 -7.34
C TYR A 79 9.05 13.58 -7.19
N THR A 80 9.67 12.94 -8.20
CA THR A 80 11.12 12.88 -8.33
C THR A 80 11.48 14.26 -8.80
N SER A 81 11.61 15.16 -7.83
CA SER A 81 12.57 16.24 -7.96
C SER A 81 13.88 15.59 -8.41
N SER A 82 14.31 15.95 -9.61
CA SER A 82 15.56 15.51 -10.19
C SER A 82 16.69 15.80 -9.22
N THR A 83 17.39 14.75 -8.74
CA THR A 83 18.74 14.80 -8.15
C THR A 83 19.11 16.16 -7.52
N SER A 84 18.49 16.51 -6.40
CA SER A 84 19.08 17.48 -5.48
C SER A 84 19.57 16.73 -4.25
N THR A 85 20.86 16.84 -3.97
CA THR A 85 21.40 16.67 -2.62
C THR A 85 20.55 17.49 -1.64
N GLY A 86 19.76 16.86 -0.76
CA GLY A 86 19.09 17.56 0.35
C GLY A 86 17.59 17.33 0.58
N GLU A 87 16.93 16.32 -0.01
CA GLU A 87 15.53 16.02 0.29
C GLU A 87 15.40 15.06 1.48
N CYS A 88 14.58 15.46 2.47
CA CYS A 88 14.34 14.69 3.70
C CYS A 88 13.33 13.58 3.47
N ASN A 89 13.74 12.34 3.73
CA ASN A 89 12.84 11.20 3.77
C ASN A 89 12.36 10.96 5.21
N ILE A 90 11.25 11.59 5.59
CA ILE A 90 10.65 11.43 6.93
C ILE A 90 10.12 10.01 7.20
N PHE A 91 10.06 9.15 6.19
CA PHE A 91 9.64 7.75 6.29
C PHE A 91 10.82 6.81 6.52
N GLU A 92 12.06 7.29 6.46
CA GLU A 92 13.26 6.58 6.87
C GLU A 92 13.68 7.05 8.27
N GLY A 93 13.82 6.10 9.19
CA GLY A 93 13.93 6.40 10.61
C GLY A 93 13.93 5.14 11.45
N GLN A 94 13.78 5.32 12.75
CA GLN A 94 13.67 4.22 13.68
C GLN A 94 12.62 4.52 14.74
N TRP A 95 11.98 3.47 15.23
CA TRP A 95 11.17 3.55 16.43
C TRP A 95 12.10 3.58 17.64
N VAL A 96 11.95 4.58 18.50
CA VAL A 96 12.64 4.65 19.79
C VAL A 96 11.64 4.68 20.93
N ARG A 97 12.05 4.14 22.08
CA ARG A 97 11.25 4.18 23.30
C ARG A 97 11.55 5.46 24.08
N VAL A 98 10.51 6.21 24.41
CA VAL A 98 10.59 7.46 25.18
C VAL A 98 9.79 7.27 26.47
N SER A 99 10.48 7.22 27.61
CA SER A 99 9.89 6.83 28.90
C SER A 99 8.91 7.86 29.48
N ASN A 100 9.12 9.15 29.20
CA ASN A 100 8.31 10.28 29.64
C ASN A 100 7.41 10.85 28.53
N ARG A 101 7.08 10.03 27.52
CA ARG A 101 6.20 10.46 26.43
C ARG A 101 4.76 10.50 26.91
N GLU A 102 4.19 11.70 26.91
CA GLU A 102 2.76 11.89 27.08
C GLU A 102 2.02 11.69 25.75
N PRO A 103 0.95 10.87 25.72
CA PRO A 103 0.11 10.77 24.54
C PRO A 103 -0.59 12.11 24.29
N HIS A 104 -0.91 12.40 23.03
CA HIS A 104 -1.60 13.64 22.65
C HIS A 104 -3.01 13.78 23.26
N TYR A 105 -3.57 12.69 23.77
CA TYR A 105 -4.79 12.66 24.56
C TYR A 105 -4.71 11.55 25.61
N PRO A 106 -5.32 11.72 26.80
CA PRO A 106 -5.32 10.67 27.82
C PRO A 106 -6.02 9.39 27.34
N LEU A 107 -5.56 8.23 27.80
CA LEU A 107 -6.12 6.94 27.37
C LEU A 107 -7.59 6.80 27.77
N GLY A 108 -8.41 6.30 26.85
CA GLY A 108 -9.87 6.16 27.05
C GLY A 108 -10.65 7.48 27.16
N SER A 109 -10.00 8.65 27.12
CA SER A 109 -10.69 9.94 27.29
C SER A 109 -11.47 10.39 26.06
N CYS A 110 -11.02 10.01 24.86
CA CYS A 110 -11.66 10.44 23.62
C CYS A 110 -13.01 9.73 23.42
N PRO A 111 -14.12 10.46 23.27
CA PRO A 111 -15.44 9.85 23.10
C PRO A 111 -15.71 9.37 21.66
N TYR A 112 -14.83 9.69 20.69
CA TYR A 112 -15.04 9.39 19.27
C TYR A 112 -14.32 8.12 18.80
N VAL A 113 -13.45 7.54 19.63
CA VAL A 113 -12.89 6.21 19.34
C VAL A 113 -14.00 5.19 19.50
N GLU A 114 -14.25 4.42 18.45
CA GLU A 114 -15.22 3.34 18.52
C GLU A 114 -14.77 2.29 19.54
N ARG A 115 -15.63 2.04 20.55
CA ARG A 115 -15.28 1.27 21.75
C ARG A 115 -14.66 -0.09 21.42
N SER A 116 -15.32 -0.86 20.56
CA SER A 116 -14.80 -2.16 20.13
C SER A 116 -14.68 -2.18 18.61
N PRO A 117 -13.54 -2.60 18.03
CA PRO A 117 -12.35 -3.17 18.69
C PRO A 117 -11.25 -2.16 19.07
N TYR A 118 -11.45 -0.84 18.91
CA TYR A 118 -10.33 0.11 18.82
C TYR A 118 -9.89 0.77 20.14
N ASP A 119 -10.78 0.92 21.14
CA ASP A 119 -10.42 1.48 22.45
C ASP A 119 -9.74 0.40 23.33
N CYS A 120 -8.46 0.08 23.05
CA CYS A 120 -7.72 -0.96 23.77
C CYS A 120 -7.74 -0.77 25.29
N TYR A 121 -7.73 0.48 25.76
CA TYR A 121 -7.78 0.81 27.18
C TYR A 121 -9.13 0.41 27.80
N LYS A 122 -10.26 0.87 27.22
CA LYS A 122 -11.58 0.46 27.70
C LYS A 122 -11.91 -1.01 27.45
N ASN A 123 -11.20 -1.64 26.51
CA ASN A 123 -11.29 -3.08 26.23
C ASN A 123 -10.41 -3.92 27.17
N GLY A 124 -9.74 -3.30 28.15
CA GLY A 124 -9.05 -3.99 29.24
C GLY A 124 -7.62 -4.45 28.92
N ARG A 125 -6.97 -3.86 27.91
CA ARG A 125 -5.54 -4.14 27.65
C ARG A 125 -4.68 -3.69 28.85
N PRO A 126 -3.89 -4.59 29.47
CA PRO A 126 -3.19 -4.29 30.72
C PRO A 126 -1.86 -3.55 30.53
N ASP A 127 -1.20 -3.68 29.38
CA ASP A 127 0.08 -3.02 29.09
C ASP A 127 -0.10 -1.65 28.43
N ASP A 128 0.80 -0.71 28.72
CA ASP A 128 0.81 0.66 28.16
C ASP A 128 2.04 0.94 27.28
N ALA A 129 2.93 -0.05 27.14
CA ALA A 129 4.26 0.14 26.53
C ALA A 129 4.17 0.57 25.06
N TYR A 130 3.10 0.20 24.37
CA TYR A 130 2.86 0.54 22.98
C TYR A 130 2.70 2.07 22.75
N HIS A 131 2.28 2.84 23.76
CA HIS A 131 2.20 4.29 23.66
C HIS A 131 3.55 5.00 23.84
N LYS A 132 4.58 4.29 24.32
CA LYS A 132 5.91 4.85 24.62
C LYS A 132 6.84 4.89 23.41
N TRP A 133 6.37 4.47 22.23
CA TRP A 133 7.15 4.44 21.00
C TRP A 133 7.00 5.72 20.17
N GLN A 134 8.11 6.33 19.77
CA GLN A 134 8.15 7.50 18.90
C GLN A 134 8.99 7.22 17.65
N TRP A 135 8.46 7.61 16.50
CA TRP A 135 9.19 7.56 15.25
C TRP A 135 10.22 8.70 15.21
N GLN A 136 11.49 8.36 15.02
CA GLN A 136 12.58 9.31 14.84
C GLN A 136 13.18 9.16 13.45
N TRP A 137 12.82 10.09 12.55
CA TRP A 137 13.34 10.09 11.18
C TRP A 137 14.70 10.80 11.08
N GLN A 138 14.96 11.79 11.94
CA GLN A 138 16.21 12.56 11.91
C GLN A 138 17.45 11.71 12.21
N SER A 139 17.29 10.57 12.86
CA SER A 139 18.40 9.68 13.20
C SER A 139 18.91 8.86 12.01
N HIS A 140 18.17 8.82 10.90
CA HIS A 140 18.57 8.04 9.75
C HIS A 140 19.63 8.77 8.91
N PRO A 141 20.71 8.11 8.45
CA PRO A 141 21.81 8.78 7.73
C PRO A 141 21.39 9.51 6.44
N SER A 142 20.36 9.03 5.75
CA SER A 142 19.80 9.69 4.56
C SER A 142 19.17 11.06 4.85
N ASN A 143 18.86 11.34 6.12
CA ASN A 143 18.30 12.61 6.59
C ASN A 143 19.38 13.56 7.17
N ASN A 144 20.67 13.24 7.01
CA ASN A 144 21.76 14.14 7.37
C ASN A 144 21.71 15.42 6.52
N GLY A 145 21.62 16.58 7.17
CA GLY A 145 21.51 17.88 6.48
C GLY A 145 20.07 18.30 6.19
N CYS A 146 19.07 17.56 6.69
CA CYS A 146 17.69 17.96 6.62
C CYS A 146 17.38 19.30 7.29
N ASN A 147 16.55 20.11 6.62
CA ASN A 147 16.09 21.38 7.18
C ASN A 147 15.35 21.14 8.51
N LYS A 148 15.74 21.87 9.56
CA LYS A 148 15.18 21.80 10.91
C LYS A 148 13.70 22.25 11.01
N ASN A 149 13.11 22.72 9.90
CA ASN A 149 11.73 23.23 9.86
C ASN A 149 10.64 22.15 9.81
N ILE A 150 10.99 20.86 9.73
CA ILE A 150 10.03 19.75 9.87
C ILE A 150 9.96 19.35 11.36
N PRO A 151 8.84 19.58 12.07
CA PRO A 151 8.74 19.22 13.48
C PRO A 151 8.88 17.70 13.70
N SER A 152 9.67 17.31 14.71
CA SER A 152 9.78 15.90 15.16
C SER A 152 8.55 15.43 15.93
N ILE A 153 7.80 16.37 16.50
CA ILE A 153 6.63 16.15 17.34
C ILE A 153 5.55 17.15 16.91
N LEU A 154 4.30 16.69 16.90
CA LEU A 154 3.15 17.53 16.58
C LEU A 154 2.89 18.55 17.70
N ASN A 155 3.00 19.84 17.38
CA ASN A 155 2.41 20.90 18.18
C ASN A 155 0.95 21.08 17.74
N VAL A 156 0.02 20.55 18.54
CA VAL A 156 -1.40 20.48 18.15
C VAL A 156 -2.05 21.87 18.03
N ARG A 157 -1.65 22.84 18.88
CA ARG A 157 -2.20 24.20 18.81
C ARG A 157 -1.72 24.92 17.55
N ASP A 158 -0.42 24.85 17.23
CA ASP A 158 0.11 25.38 15.98
C ASP A 158 -0.55 24.72 14.76
N PHE A 159 -0.74 23.40 14.81
CA PHE A 159 -1.44 22.67 13.74
C PHE A 159 -2.89 23.13 13.56
N LEU A 160 -3.65 23.30 14.65
CA LEU A 160 -5.01 23.84 14.60
C LEU A 160 -5.05 25.27 14.02
N GLU A 161 -4.10 26.13 14.39
CA GLU A 161 -4.01 27.48 13.81
C GLU A 161 -3.72 27.45 12.31
N ARG A 162 -2.86 26.53 11.84
CA ARG A 162 -2.61 26.34 10.40
C ARG A 162 -3.85 25.82 9.66
N LEU A 163 -4.73 25.10 10.36
CA LEU A 163 -6.00 24.60 9.85
C LEU A 163 -7.16 25.59 10.02
N ARG A 164 -6.90 26.80 10.54
CA ARG A 164 -7.94 27.80 10.73
C ARG A 164 -8.61 28.16 9.41
N GLY A 165 -9.95 28.08 9.38
CA GLY A 165 -10.73 28.33 8.17
C GLY A 165 -10.60 27.24 7.09
N LYS A 166 -10.03 26.07 7.42
CA LYS A 166 -9.76 24.99 6.46
C LYS A 166 -10.62 23.75 6.69
N LYS A 167 -10.79 23.00 5.60
CA LYS A 167 -11.41 21.68 5.59
C LYS A 167 -10.38 20.58 5.30
N VAL A 168 -10.30 19.61 6.21
CA VAL A 168 -9.50 18.38 6.04
C VAL A 168 -10.45 17.20 5.78
N ALA A 169 -10.23 16.48 4.69
CA ALA A 169 -11.03 15.33 4.31
C ALA A 169 -10.18 14.06 4.24
N PHE A 170 -10.63 13.00 4.90
CA PHE A 170 -10.11 11.65 4.76
C PHE A 170 -11.07 10.86 3.85
N SER A 171 -10.53 10.11 2.90
CA SER A 171 -11.33 9.29 1.98
C SER A 171 -10.62 7.98 1.71
N GLY A 172 -11.18 6.89 2.21
CA GLY A 172 -10.55 5.59 2.04
C GLY A 172 -11.24 4.48 2.78
N ASP A 173 -10.44 3.49 3.18
CA ASP A 173 -10.91 2.30 3.87
C ASP A 173 -10.86 2.42 5.42
N SER A 174 -11.07 1.30 6.11
CA SER A 174 -11.05 1.21 7.57
C SER A 174 -9.76 1.73 8.23
N LEU A 175 -8.61 1.61 7.57
CA LEU A 175 -7.35 2.11 8.14
C LEU A 175 -7.25 3.63 8.06
N ASN A 176 -7.79 4.22 7.00
CA ASN A 176 -7.93 5.66 6.89
C ASN A 176 -8.91 6.23 7.92
N ARG A 177 -10.00 5.51 8.21
CA ARG A 177 -10.90 5.84 9.31
C ARG A 177 -10.17 5.86 10.66
N ASN A 178 -9.30 4.88 10.92
CA ASN A 178 -8.49 4.87 12.15
C ASN A 178 -7.56 6.09 12.23
N MET A 179 -6.94 6.52 11.11
CA MET A 179 -6.12 7.74 11.12
C MET A 179 -6.95 8.99 11.38
N PHE A 180 -8.12 9.08 10.76
CA PHE A 180 -9.07 10.15 11.01
C PHE A 180 -9.48 10.20 12.49
N GLU A 181 -9.86 9.06 13.09
CA GLU A 181 -10.24 9.00 14.51
C GLU A 181 -9.09 9.42 15.43
N SER A 182 -7.87 8.97 15.12
CA SER A 182 -6.67 9.39 15.85
C SER A 182 -6.50 10.91 15.79
N LEU A 183 -6.57 11.52 14.60
CA LEU A 183 -6.46 12.97 14.44
C LEU A 183 -7.62 13.69 15.14
N ALA A 184 -8.85 13.22 14.98
CA ALA A 184 -10.05 13.75 15.62
C ALA A 184 -9.88 13.85 17.14
N CYS A 185 -9.37 12.80 17.78
CA CYS A 185 -9.10 12.78 19.21
C CYS A 185 -7.98 13.74 19.64
N ILE A 186 -6.90 13.83 18.84
CA ILE A 186 -5.81 14.77 19.08
C ILE A 186 -6.34 16.21 19.06
N LEU A 187 -7.11 16.57 18.04
CA LEU A 187 -7.65 17.92 17.87
C LEU A 187 -8.70 18.23 18.95
N TRP A 188 -9.61 17.29 19.22
CA TRP A 188 -10.60 17.44 20.29
C TRP A 188 -9.93 17.68 21.64
N ASN A 189 -8.87 16.94 21.97
CA ASN A 189 -8.18 17.11 23.25
C ASN A 189 -7.54 18.49 23.39
N ALA A 190 -7.04 19.06 22.29
CA ALA A 190 -6.39 20.37 22.27
C ALA A 190 -7.35 21.56 22.39
N VAL A 191 -8.63 21.42 22.05
CA VAL A 191 -9.63 22.49 22.24
C VAL A 191 -10.05 22.56 23.72
N PRO A 192 -9.85 23.67 24.44
CA PRO A 192 -10.18 23.74 25.87
C PRO A 192 -11.69 23.62 26.15
N ASP A 193 -12.51 24.40 25.43
CA ASP A 193 -13.96 24.37 25.55
C ASP A 193 -14.54 23.29 24.63
N LYS A 194 -14.84 22.11 25.21
CA LYS A 194 -15.37 20.97 24.44
C LYS A 194 -16.74 21.25 23.83
N SER A 195 -17.49 22.24 24.32
CA SER A 195 -18.79 22.63 23.74
C SER A 195 -18.66 23.26 22.34
N LYS A 196 -17.44 23.71 21.98
CA LYS A 196 -17.09 24.25 20.66
C LYS A 196 -16.70 23.18 19.64
N VAL A 197 -16.75 21.91 20.03
CA VAL A 197 -16.44 20.78 19.16
C VAL A 197 -17.69 19.94 18.97
N SER A 198 -18.17 19.86 17.74
CA SER A 198 -19.31 19.00 17.38
C SER A 198 -18.88 17.89 16.45
N TRP A 199 -19.30 16.66 16.75
CA TRP A 199 -19.10 15.50 15.87
C TRP A 199 -20.46 14.99 15.41
N LEU A 200 -20.65 15.01 14.10
CA LEU A 200 -21.90 14.65 13.45
C LEU A 200 -21.68 13.40 12.60
N PRO A 201 -22.59 12.41 12.66
CA PRO A 201 -22.67 11.39 11.64
C PRO A 201 -22.81 12.07 10.27
N GLY A 202 -22.05 11.59 9.29
CA GLY A 202 -22.22 12.02 7.92
C GLY A 202 -23.54 11.53 7.31
N ASN A 203 -23.79 11.91 6.07
CA ASN A 203 -25.05 11.59 5.39
C ASN A 203 -25.22 10.08 5.12
N ILE A 204 -24.15 9.26 5.26
CA ILE A 204 -24.13 7.85 4.83
C ILE A 204 -23.26 7.00 5.77
N GLY A 205 -23.89 6.05 6.48
CA GLY A 205 -23.19 4.98 7.18
C GLY A 205 -22.05 5.46 8.10
N HIS A 206 -20.81 5.05 7.79
CA HIS A 206 -19.60 5.28 8.59
C HIS A 206 -18.95 6.66 8.39
N ASP A 207 -19.57 7.56 7.64
CA ASP A 207 -19.06 8.92 7.43
C ASP A 207 -19.14 9.72 8.75
N ILE A 208 -18.14 10.54 9.04
CA ILE A 208 -18.06 11.32 10.29
C ILE A 208 -17.50 12.70 9.98
N ARG A 209 -18.09 13.75 10.55
CA ARG A 209 -17.60 15.13 10.46
C ARG A 209 -17.44 15.74 11.84
N GLY A 210 -16.30 16.37 12.08
CA GLY A 210 -16.00 17.21 13.23
C GLY A 210 -15.86 18.66 12.84
N ASP A 211 -16.47 19.56 13.61
CA ASP A 211 -16.30 20.99 13.47
C ASP A 211 -15.75 21.58 14.78
N MET A 212 -14.66 22.35 14.68
CA MET A 212 -14.06 23.08 15.78
C MET A 212 -14.33 24.57 15.60
N ALA A 213 -15.35 25.08 16.30
CA ALA A 213 -15.92 26.41 16.06
C ALA A 213 -14.88 27.53 16.25
N ASP A 214 -14.06 27.46 17.31
CA ASP A 214 -13.04 28.48 17.61
C ASP A 214 -11.97 28.62 16.51
N TYR A 215 -11.81 27.59 15.68
CA TYR A 215 -10.86 27.54 14.58
C TYR A 215 -11.52 27.70 13.22
N ASN A 216 -12.86 27.68 13.15
CA ASN A 216 -13.58 27.52 11.89
C ASN A 216 -12.97 26.40 11.02
N CYS A 217 -12.65 25.27 11.68
CA CYS A 217 -11.98 24.14 11.06
C CYS A 217 -12.91 22.94 11.02
N THR A 218 -12.98 22.30 9.85
CA THR A 218 -13.74 21.07 9.66
C THR A 218 -12.78 19.93 9.35
N VAL A 219 -12.93 18.80 10.03
CA VAL A 219 -12.23 17.56 9.72
C VAL A 219 -13.26 16.47 9.54
N GLY A 220 -13.18 15.68 8.47
CA GLY A 220 -14.13 14.59 8.29
C GLY A 220 -13.60 13.42 7.48
N PHE A 221 -14.30 12.31 7.58
CA PHE A 221 -14.03 11.06 6.89
C PHE A 221 -15.24 10.68 6.04
N VAL A 222 -14.96 10.28 4.80
CA VAL A 222 -15.94 9.68 3.89
C VAL A 222 -15.49 8.28 3.49
N TRP A 223 -16.39 7.32 3.65
CA TRP A 223 -16.12 5.92 3.32
C TRP A 223 -15.97 5.75 1.82
N SER A 224 -14.80 5.34 1.34
CA SER A 224 -14.58 5.01 -0.07
C SER A 224 -13.39 4.06 -0.21
N PRO A 225 -13.56 2.79 0.23
CA PRO A 225 -12.45 1.87 0.43
C PRO A 225 -11.68 1.56 -0.86
N PHE A 226 -12.34 1.73 -2.01
CA PHE A 226 -11.77 1.49 -3.33
C PHE A 226 -11.54 2.78 -4.14
N LEU A 227 -11.95 3.95 -3.61
CA LEU A 227 -11.94 5.29 -4.24
C LEU A 227 -12.83 5.42 -5.51
N VAL A 228 -13.04 4.32 -6.22
CA VAL A 228 -13.93 4.18 -7.36
C VAL A 228 -15.31 3.69 -6.93
N TYR A 229 -16.28 3.85 -7.81
CA TYR A 229 -17.68 3.62 -7.51
C TYR A 229 -18.02 2.13 -7.38
N GLU A 230 -18.59 1.76 -6.24
CA GLU A 230 -19.25 0.46 -6.05
C GLU A 230 -20.74 0.59 -6.37
N THR A 231 -21.22 -0.22 -7.32
CA THR A 231 -22.63 -0.33 -7.69
C THR A 231 -23.35 -1.22 -6.69
N ASN A 232 -24.41 -0.69 -6.06
CA ASN A 232 -25.29 -1.43 -5.16
C ASN A 232 -24.57 -2.24 -4.02
N PRO A 233 -23.54 -1.69 -3.35
CA PRO A 233 -22.86 -2.39 -2.27
C PRO A 233 -23.82 -2.58 -1.10
N LYS A 234 -23.67 -3.67 -0.36
CA LYS A 234 -24.60 -4.08 0.72
C LYS A 234 -25.00 -2.93 1.67
N ASN A 235 -24.04 -2.09 2.06
CA ASN A 235 -24.23 -0.97 2.98
C ASN A 235 -24.86 0.28 2.34
N ARG A 236 -25.08 0.32 1.02
CA ARG A 236 -25.66 1.46 0.29
C ARG A 236 -26.76 1.04 -0.70
N ARG A 237 -27.30 -0.18 -0.58
CA ARG A 237 -28.37 -0.65 -1.48
C ARG A 237 -29.62 0.19 -1.30
N THR A 238 -30.19 0.65 -2.40
CA THR A 238 -31.51 1.28 -2.40
C THR A 238 -32.59 0.21 -2.48
N GLN A 239 -33.80 0.52 -2.01
CA GLN A 239 -34.94 -0.39 -2.13
C GLN A 239 -35.18 -0.79 -3.60
N GLU A 240 -35.03 0.16 -4.51
CA GLU A 240 -35.11 -0.08 -5.94
C GLU A 240 -34.01 -1.03 -6.44
N GLY A 241 -32.76 -0.86 -5.97
CA GLY A 241 -31.65 -1.76 -6.33
C GLY A 241 -31.85 -3.19 -5.84
N ILE A 242 -32.53 -3.37 -4.70
CA ILE A 242 -32.94 -4.68 -4.18
C ILE A 242 -34.03 -5.28 -5.07
N LEU A 243 -35.10 -4.52 -5.34
CA LEU A 243 -36.23 -4.98 -6.16
C LEU A 243 -35.82 -5.34 -7.60
N LYS A 244 -34.93 -4.54 -8.20
CA LYS A 244 -34.40 -4.78 -9.55
C LYS A 244 -33.23 -5.77 -9.58
N GLN A 245 -32.86 -6.35 -8.44
CA GLN A 245 -31.73 -7.28 -8.31
C GLN A 245 -30.44 -6.77 -8.99
N VAL A 246 -30.16 -5.48 -8.83
CA VAL A 246 -28.99 -4.86 -9.44
C VAL A 246 -27.74 -5.53 -8.90
N ARG A 247 -26.94 -6.10 -9.80
CA ARG A 247 -25.71 -6.81 -9.44
C ARG A 247 -24.75 -5.86 -8.73
N GLU A 248 -24.14 -6.36 -7.67
CA GLU A 248 -23.05 -5.66 -6.99
C GLU A 248 -21.79 -5.74 -7.86
N THR A 249 -21.29 -4.60 -8.32
CA THR A 249 -20.08 -4.51 -9.17
C THR A 249 -19.23 -3.33 -8.76
N MET A 250 -17.94 -3.36 -9.07
CA MET A 250 -17.03 -2.24 -8.89
C MET A 250 -16.67 -1.62 -10.23
N ARG A 251 -17.04 -0.35 -10.42
CA ARG A 251 -16.79 0.44 -11.62
C ARG A 251 -15.39 1.02 -11.59
N LEU A 252 -14.44 0.32 -12.22
CA LEU A 252 -13.03 0.72 -12.26
C LEU A 252 -12.80 2.02 -13.05
N ASP A 253 -13.78 2.42 -13.86
CA ASP A 253 -13.79 3.59 -14.74
C ASP A 253 -14.50 4.82 -14.14
N MET A 254 -15.08 4.71 -12.94
CA MET A 254 -15.84 5.80 -12.32
C MET A 254 -15.35 6.09 -10.91
N ILE A 255 -15.12 7.37 -10.59
CA ILE A 255 -14.87 7.79 -9.20
C ILE A 255 -16.12 7.55 -8.35
N ASP A 256 -15.98 7.29 -7.05
CA ASP A 256 -17.11 7.37 -6.13
C ASP A 256 -17.67 8.82 -6.11
N PRO A 257 -18.88 9.07 -6.64
CA PRO A 257 -19.42 10.42 -6.76
C PRO A 257 -19.71 11.04 -5.40
N ARG A 258 -19.98 10.23 -4.38
CA ARG A 258 -20.33 10.70 -3.03
C ARG A 258 -19.08 11.16 -2.30
N ALA A 259 -18.05 10.31 -2.28
CA ALA A 259 -16.77 10.65 -1.70
C ALA A 259 -16.15 11.86 -2.42
N SER A 260 -16.15 11.84 -3.75
CA SER A 260 -15.61 12.96 -4.53
C SER A 260 -16.35 14.27 -4.36
N THR A 261 -17.64 14.27 -4.04
CA THR A 261 -18.36 15.50 -3.67
C THR A 261 -17.91 15.99 -2.29
N PHE A 262 -17.66 15.09 -1.34
CA PHE A 262 -17.25 15.44 0.02
C PHE A 262 -15.86 16.09 0.08
N TYR A 263 -14.88 15.59 -0.69
CA TYR A 263 -13.50 16.07 -0.61
C TYR A 263 -13.12 17.09 -1.70
N ARG A 264 -14.01 17.43 -2.64
CA ARG A 264 -13.69 18.31 -3.78
C ARG A 264 -13.21 19.70 -3.39
N ASP A 265 -13.82 20.25 -2.35
CA ASP A 265 -13.63 21.60 -1.82
C ASP A 265 -12.73 21.63 -0.58
N ALA A 266 -12.09 20.52 -0.23
CA ALA A 266 -11.22 20.44 0.93
C ALA A 266 -9.85 21.10 0.65
N ASP A 267 -9.28 21.74 1.66
CA ASP A 267 -7.91 22.29 1.65
C ASP A 267 -6.86 21.20 1.79
N VAL A 268 -7.19 20.11 2.47
CA VAL A 268 -6.32 18.95 2.66
C VAL A 268 -7.12 17.69 2.43
N VAL A 269 -6.64 16.80 1.56
CA VAL A 269 -7.25 15.49 1.37
C VAL A 269 -6.24 14.38 1.61
N VAL A 270 -6.63 13.40 2.43
CA VAL A 270 -5.83 12.22 2.77
C VAL A 270 -6.55 10.98 2.24
N PHE A 271 -5.92 10.29 1.30
CA PHE A 271 -6.48 9.09 0.67
C PHE A 271 -5.82 7.81 1.18
N ASP A 272 -6.57 6.71 1.13
CA ASP A 272 -6.07 5.34 1.34
C ASP A 272 -6.96 4.36 0.57
N SER A 273 -6.37 3.31 0.04
CA SER A 273 -7.11 2.23 -0.62
C SER A 273 -6.23 1.00 -0.78
N TRP A 274 -6.21 0.11 0.21
CA TRP A 274 -5.48 -1.17 0.05
C TRP A 274 -6.05 -2.31 0.87
N HIS A 275 -6.39 -2.06 2.13
CA HIS A 275 -6.80 -3.10 3.07
C HIS A 275 -8.08 -3.84 2.63
N TRP A 276 -8.82 -3.26 1.69
CA TRP A 276 -10.01 -3.84 1.09
C TRP A 276 -9.79 -4.58 -0.22
N TRP A 277 -8.63 -4.44 -0.86
CA TRP A 277 -8.25 -5.15 -2.10
C TRP A 277 -7.77 -6.58 -1.83
N VAL A 278 -8.53 -7.35 -1.06
CA VAL A 278 -8.27 -8.76 -0.75
C VAL A 278 -9.37 -9.66 -1.30
N GLY A 279 -9.02 -10.90 -1.67
CA GLY A 279 -9.88 -11.80 -2.44
C GLY A 279 -11.34 -11.84 -1.98
N ASN A 280 -11.59 -12.17 -0.72
CA ASN A 280 -12.95 -12.27 -0.17
C ASN A 280 -13.75 -10.96 -0.22
N LYS A 281 -13.10 -9.79 -0.13
CA LYS A 281 -13.77 -8.48 -0.16
C LYS A 281 -14.06 -7.99 -1.58
N VAL A 282 -13.36 -8.51 -2.59
CA VAL A 282 -13.56 -8.16 -4.01
C VAL A 282 -13.98 -9.35 -4.86
N HIS A 283 -14.73 -10.29 -4.27
CA HIS A 283 -15.31 -11.45 -4.96
C HIS A 283 -14.29 -12.31 -5.72
N ASN A 284 -13.06 -12.37 -5.21
CA ASN A 284 -11.89 -13.01 -5.83
C ASN A 284 -11.61 -12.51 -7.27
N GLY A 285 -12.10 -11.31 -7.60
CA GLY A 285 -12.06 -10.74 -8.94
C GLY A 285 -12.93 -11.46 -9.97
N LYS A 286 -13.80 -12.36 -9.53
CA LYS A 286 -14.75 -13.06 -10.39
C LYS A 286 -16.00 -12.21 -10.51
N ASP A 287 -16.37 -11.85 -11.73
CA ASP A 287 -17.73 -11.40 -12.03
C ASP A 287 -18.18 -10.13 -11.26
N TYR A 288 -17.21 -9.28 -10.91
CA TYR A 288 -17.39 -8.15 -10.00
C TYR A 288 -16.84 -6.83 -10.54
N PHE A 289 -15.69 -6.86 -11.22
CA PHE A 289 -15.10 -5.65 -11.79
C PHE A 289 -15.73 -5.30 -13.14
N GLN A 290 -16.03 -4.03 -13.36
CA GLN A 290 -16.73 -3.54 -14.55
C GLN A 290 -16.08 -2.24 -15.09
N GLU A 291 -16.04 -2.10 -16.41
CA GLU A 291 -15.69 -0.86 -17.12
C GLU A 291 -16.73 -0.62 -18.23
N GLY A 292 -17.36 0.55 -18.25
CA GLY A 292 -18.51 0.81 -19.12
C GLY A 292 -19.60 -0.26 -18.95
N ASN A 293 -19.98 -0.91 -20.05
CA ASN A 293 -20.95 -2.00 -20.08
C ASN A 293 -20.30 -3.40 -19.99
N SER A 294 -18.97 -3.48 -19.87
CA SER A 294 -18.25 -4.75 -19.85
C SER A 294 -17.97 -5.21 -18.43
N LEU A 295 -18.57 -6.33 -18.05
CA LEU A 295 -18.27 -7.05 -16.81
C LEU A 295 -17.13 -8.03 -17.06
N TYR A 296 -16.09 -7.99 -16.24
CA TYR A 296 -15.01 -8.97 -16.30
C TYR A 296 -15.42 -10.29 -15.64
N PRO A 297 -15.44 -11.43 -16.37
CA PRO A 297 -15.72 -12.73 -15.76
C PRO A 297 -14.69 -13.09 -14.70
N GLN A 298 -13.42 -12.75 -14.96
CA GLN A 298 -12.31 -12.86 -14.02
C GLN A 298 -11.28 -11.77 -14.31
N LEU A 299 -10.85 -11.04 -13.28
CA LEU A 299 -9.78 -10.07 -13.37
C LEU A 299 -8.88 -10.16 -12.14
N LYS A 300 -7.55 -10.18 -12.36
CA LYS A 300 -6.58 -10.19 -11.26
C LYS A 300 -6.74 -8.91 -10.43
N ILE A 301 -6.81 -9.05 -9.10
CA ILE A 301 -7.05 -7.94 -8.17
C ILE A 301 -6.02 -6.82 -8.34
N ASN A 302 -4.73 -7.14 -8.48
CA ASN A 302 -3.69 -6.13 -8.74
C ASN A 302 -3.89 -5.36 -10.05
N LYS A 303 -4.48 -5.98 -11.07
CA LYS A 303 -4.80 -5.31 -12.34
C LYS A 303 -6.02 -4.40 -12.19
N ALA A 304 -7.03 -4.84 -11.43
CA ALA A 304 -8.20 -4.04 -11.08
C ALA A 304 -7.80 -2.81 -10.25
N TYR A 305 -6.97 -2.99 -9.22
CA TYR A 305 -6.43 -1.93 -8.38
C TYR A 305 -5.72 -0.84 -9.19
N LYS A 306 -4.81 -1.24 -10.09
CA LYS A 306 -4.11 -0.31 -10.98
C LYS A 306 -5.06 0.49 -11.88
N LYS A 307 -6.11 -0.14 -12.39
CA LYS A 307 -7.15 0.54 -13.18
C LYS A 307 -7.92 1.56 -12.34
N ALA A 308 -8.38 1.15 -11.16
CA ALA A 308 -9.09 2.02 -10.22
C ALA A 308 -8.25 3.23 -9.80
N LEU A 309 -7.00 3.01 -9.37
CA LEU A 309 -6.08 4.11 -9.05
C LEU A 309 -5.80 5.01 -10.25
N GLY A 310 -5.69 4.46 -11.45
CA GLY A 310 -5.55 5.24 -12.67
C GLY A 310 -6.75 6.18 -12.90
N THR A 311 -7.96 5.69 -12.65
CA THR A 311 -9.20 6.49 -12.71
C THR A 311 -9.22 7.56 -11.63
N TRP A 312 -8.94 7.19 -10.37
CA TRP A 312 -8.86 8.13 -9.25
C TRP A 312 -7.85 9.25 -9.54
N ARG A 313 -6.63 8.91 -9.95
CA ARG A 313 -5.58 9.89 -10.27
C ARG A 313 -6.02 10.87 -11.35
N ARG A 314 -6.55 10.37 -12.48
CA ARG A 314 -7.05 11.25 -13.56
C ARG A 314 -8.17 12.17 -13.07
N TRP A 315 -9.02 11.67 -12.18
CA TRP A 315 -10.07 12.49 -11.59
C TRP A 315 -9.49 13.58 -10.70
N ILE A 316 -8.53 13.25 -9.82
CA ILE A 316 -7.86 14.22 -8.95
C ILE A 316 -7.15 15.30 -9.76
N ASP A 317 -6.33 14.91 -10.74
CA ASP A 317 -5.57 15.84 -11.58
C ASP A 317 -6.49 16.81 -12.34
N LYS A 318 -7.73 16.39 -12.65
CA LYS A 318 -8.72 17.20 -13.37
C LYS A 318 -9.60 18.07 -12.46
N ASN A 319 -9.90 17.62 -11.23
CA ASN A 319 -10.97 18.21 -10.41
C ASN A 319 -10.48 18.85 -9.10
N ILE A 320 -9.22 18.64 -8.70
CA ILE A 320 -8.65 19.20 -7.47
C ILE A 320 -7.54 20.18 -7.82
N ASP A 321 -7.73 21.45 -7.47
CA ASP A 321 -6.75 22.51 -7.68
C ASP A 321 -5.54 22.32 -6.75
N SER A 322 -4.38 21.98 -7.32
CA SER A 322 -3.13 21.80 -6.56
C SER A 322 -2.60 23.07 -5.91
N ASN A 323 -3.03 24.25 -6.35
CA ASN A 323 -2.62 25.52 -5.75
C ASN A 323 -3.40 25.83 -4.47
N LYS A 324 -4.55 25.17 -4.27
CA LYS A 324 -5.41 25.37 -3.10
C LYS A 324 -5.41 24.17 -2.16
N THR A 325 -5.35 22.96 -2.72
CA THR A 325 -5.53 21.72 -1.97
C THR A 325 -4.22 20.94 -1.85
N GLN A 326 -3.80 20.66 -0.62
CA GLN A 326 -2.73 19.71 -0.33
C GLN A 326 -3.28 18.28 -0.39
N ARG A 327 -2.53 17.37 -1.02
CA ARG A 327 -2.96 15.99 -1.23
C ARG A 327 -1.96 15.02 -0.64
N TRP A 328 -2.46 14.07 0.13
CA TRP A 328 -1.68 13.01 0.74
C TRP A 328 -2.31 11.65 0.39
N SER A 329 -1.50 10.63 0.23
CA SER A 329 -1.97 9.26 0.04
C SER A 329 -1.16 8.35 0.95
N MET A 330 -1.86 7.49 1.69
CA MET A 330 -1.21 6.52 2.55
C MET A 330 -0.56 5.42 1.71
N GLU A 331 0.63 4.99 2.11
CA GLU A 331 1.22 3.75 1.61
C GLU A 331 0.61 2.53 2.32
N HIS A 332 0.92 1.33 1.80
CA HIS A 332 0.38 0.08 2.31
C HIS A 332 0.63 -0.07 3.82
N SER A 333 -0.46 -0.28 4.58
CA SER A 333 -0.37 -0.64 5.99
C SER A 333 -0.11 -2.14 6.17
N TRP A 334 0.81 -2.47 7.08
CA TRP A 334 1.16 -3.86 7.41
C TRP A 334 0.15 -4.49 8.36
N LYS A 335 -0.18 -5.77 8.13
CA LYS A 335 -0.95 -6.58 9.08
C LYS A 335 0.00 -7.58 9.73
N MET A 336 0.26 -7.44 11.03
CA MET A 336 0.84 -8.55 11.80
C MET A 336 -0.23 -9.64 11.91
N GLN A 337 0.06 -10.82 11.36
CA GLN A 337 -0.68 -12.04 11.67
C GLN A 337 0.09 -12.73 12.78
N GLN A 338 -0.60 -13.26 13.80
CA GLN A 338 0.05 -14.08 14.81
C GLN A 338 0.69 -15.29 14.11
N GLY A 339 2.00 -15.22 13.92
CA GLY A 339 2.84 -16.38 13.69
C GLY A 339 3.24 -16.94 15.05
N ASN A 340 3.20 -18.26 15.20
CA ASN A 340 3.90 -18.98 16.27
C ASN A 340 5.43 -18.88 16.08
N GLY A 341 5.95 -17.66 16.00
CA GLY A 341 7.36 -17.38 15.76
C GLY A 341 7.78 -16.24 16.67
N THR A 342 8.42 -16.60 17.77
CA THR A 342 9.32 -15.72 18.49
C THR A 342 10.47 -15.35 17.56
N ASP A 343 10.49 -14.13 17.04
CA ASP A 343 11.72 -13.55 16.51
C ASP A 343 12.15 -12.44 17.48
N HIS A 344 13.08 -12.83 18.36
CA HIS A 344 14.03 -11.94 18.98
C HIS A 344 15.01 -11.48 17.90
N GLU A 345 15.12 -10.17 17.70
CA GLU A 345 16.40 -9.43 17.68
C GLU A 345 16.14 -7.92 17.77
#